data_AF-A0A2R6JY39-F1
#
_entry.id   AF-A0A2R6JY39-F1
#
_cell.length_a   1.000
_cell.length_b   1.000
_cell.length_c   1.000
_cell.angle_alpha   90.00
_cell.angle_beta   90.00
_cell.angle_gamma   90.00
#
_symmetry.space_group_name_H-M   'P 1'
#
loop_
_entity.id
_entity.type
_entity.pdbx_description
1 polymer ?
#
loop_
_entity_poly.entity_id
_entity_poly.type
_entity_poly.pdbx_seq_one_letter_code
_entity_poly.pdbx_strand_id
1 'polypeptide(L)'
;MVQPTDTQSLILWVGTLGMALGTVAFIAMGWGEKDKEMQEFYIITTFITAIAFSSYFSMATGFGLIEVEAAGEVLDIYWARYADWLFTTPLLLLDLALLAGADRNTIATLIGLDAAMIITGLAGALATAGAAERIAWWGISTGFFVVLLYFLVSALGTQAAKQSGDVASTFSTLRNLVVVLWTAYPIVWIIGTESTLGIVSLNVETALFAVLDLAAKVGFGFILLRSRNVLEQATSSAQAAD
;
A
#
# COMPACT_ATOMS: atom_id res chain seq x y z
N MET A 1 -16.99 22.03 -2.86
CA MET A 1 -16.02 20.91 -2.81
C MET A 1 -14.68 21.54 -2.57
N VAL A 2 -14.00 21.14 -1.50
CA VAL A 2 -12.66 21.64 -1.15
C VAL A 2 -11.72 21.31 -2.30
N GLN A 3 -10.75 22.19 -2.58
CA GLN A 3 -9.83 22.01 -3.69
C GLN A 3 -8.39 21.94 -3.16
N PRO A 4 -7.55 21.05 -3.73
CA PRO A 4 -6.14 21.04 -3.41
C PRO A 4 -5.51 22.39 -3.76
N THR A 5 -4.52 22.82 -2.99
CA THR A 5 -3.69 23.98 -3.37
C THR A 5 -2.92 23.68 -4.67
N ASP A 6 -2.44 24.70 -5.38
CA ASP A 6 -1.69 24.52 -6.63
C ASP A 6 -0.51 23.54 -6.48
N THR A 7 0.21 23.63 -5.36
CA THR A 7 1.33 22.73 -5.04
C THR A 7 0.86 21.30 -4.81
N GLN A 8 -0.21 21.10 -4.03
CA GLN A 8 -0.78 19.77 -3.80
C GLN A 8 -1.31 19.18 -5.11
N SER A 9 -2.02 19.98 -5.90
CA SER A 9 -2.56 19.56 -7.20
C SER A 9 -1.45 19.08 -8.12
N LEU A 10 -0.34 19.82 -8.25
CA LEU A 10 0.82 19.39 -9.02
C LEU A 10 1.36 18.02 -8.57
N ILE A 11 1.54 17.84 -7.26
CA ILE A 11 2.04 16.58 -6.68
C ILE A 11 1.07 15.43 -6.98
N LEU A 12 -0.24 15.65 -6.78
CA LEU A 12 -1.28 14.66 -7.00
C LEU A 12 -1.40 14.28 -8.48
N TRP A 13 -1.23 15.23 -9.40
CA TRP A 13 -1.16 14.93 -10.84
C TRP A 13 0.09 14.15 -11.22
N VAL A 14 1.26 14.44 -10.62
CA VAL A 14 2.46 13.62 -10.80
C VAL A 14 2.23 12.19 -10.31
N GLY A 15 1.62 12.02 -9.13
CA GLY A 15 1.23 10.70 -8.62
C GLY A 15 0.24 9.98 -9.54
N THR A 16 -0.78 10.70 -10.03
CA THR A 16 -1.76 10.18 -11.00
C THR A 16 -1.07 9.65 -12.27
N LEU A 17 -0.20 10.45 -12.87
CA LEU A 17 0.54 10.05 -14.07
C LEU A 17 1.48 8.86 -13.81
N GLY A 18 2.20 8.87 -12.68
CA GLY A 18 3.08 7.76 -12.31
C GLY A 18 2.34 6.44 -12.15
N MET A 19 1.18 6.44 -11.48
CA MET A 19 0.33 5.25 -11.33
C MET A 19 -0.28 4.80 -12.66
N ALA A 20 -0.70 5.73 -13.52
CA ALA A 20 -1.20 5.41 -14.85
C ALA A 20 -0.12 4.74 -15.72
N LEU A 21 1.10 5.29 -15.70
CA LEU A 21 2.24 4.70 -16.43
C LEU A 21 2.60 3.31 -15.89
N GLY A 22 2.61 3.13 -14.57
CA GLY A 22 2.79 1.82 -13.94
C GLY A 22 1.72 0.81 -14.40
N THR A 23 0.45 1.22 -14.40
CA THR A 23 -0.68 0.39 -14.86
C THR A 23 -0.49 -0.07 -16.30
N VAL A 24 -0.18 0.85 -17.21
CA VAL A 24 0.06 0.53 -18.63
C VAL A 24 1.26 -0.39 -18.79
N ALA A 25 2.35 -0.15 -18.05
CA ALA A 25 3.53 -1.00 -18.09
C ALA A 25 3.22 -2.43 -17.64
N PHE A 26 2.49 -2.62 -16.54
CA PHE A 26 2.17 -3.95 -16.03
C PHE A 26 1.17 -4.71 -16.91
N ILE A 27 0.21 -4.01 -17.53
CA ILE A 27 -0.63 -4.59 -18.58
C ILE A 27 0.23 -5.09 -19.76
N ALA A 28 1.20 -4.29 -20.21
CA ALA A 28 2.08 -4.67 -21.30
C ALA A 28 2.99 -5.85 -20.93
N MET A 29 3.50 -5.89 -19.69
CA MET A 29 4.35 -6.99 -19.20
C MET A 29 3.60 -8.32 -19.07
N GLY A 30 2.32 -8.29 -18.68
CA GLY A 30 1.47 -9.49 -18.61
C GLY A 30 0.80 -9.87 -19.94
N TRP A 31 0.99 -9.07 -21.00
CA TRP A 31 0.26 -9.26 -22.24
C TRP A 31 0.60 -10.59 -22.91
N GLY A 32 -0.41 -11.40 -23.17
CA GLY A 32 -0.25 -12.69 -23.82
C GLY A 32 0.19 -13.83 -22.90
N GLU A 33 0.34 -13.59 -21.59
CA GLU A 33 0.57 -14.65 -20.60
C GLU A 33 -0.57 -15.69 -20.65
N LYS A 34 -0.22 -16.98 -20.57
CA LYS A 34 -1.16 -18.11 -20.64
C LYS A 34 -1.16 -18.96 -19.38
N ASP A 35 -0.10 -18.91 -18.59
CA ASP A 35 -0.05 -19.57 -17.29
C ASP A 35 -0.97 -18.81 -16.31
N LYS A 36 -1.91 -19.53 -15.71
CA LYS A 36 -2.94 -18.94 -14.84
C LYS A 36 -2.36 -18.39 -13.54
N GLU A 37 -1.35 -19.04 -12.98
CA GLU A 37 -0.75 -18.63 -11.71
C GLU A 37 0.18 -17.43 -11.95
N MET A 38 0.87 -17.37 -13.09
CA MET A 38 1.59 -16.15 -13.45
C MET A 38 0.65 -14.98 -13.73
N GLN A 39 -0.50 -15.23 -14.37
CA GLN A 39 -1.53 -14.20 -14.58
C GLN A 39 -1.98 -13.56 -13.26
N GLU A 40 -2.03 -14.31 -12.15
CA GLU A 40 -2.43 -13.76 -10.84
C GLU A 40 -1.53 -12.59 -10.44
N PHE A 41 -0.21 -12.74 -10.48
CA PHE A 41 0.73 -11.66 -10.16
C PHE A 41 0.53 -10.43 -11.05
N TYR A 42 0.39 -10.62 -12.36
CA TYR A 42 0.15 -9.50 -13.28
C TYR A 42 -1.18 -8.79 -13.01
N ILE A 43 -2.25 -9.55 -12.75
CA ILE A 43 -3.58 -9.01 -12.47
C ILE A 43 -3.56 -8.22 -11.15
N ILE A 44 -3.02 -8.81 -10.09
CA ILE A 44 -2.95 -8.19 -8.76
C ILE A 44 -2.13 -6.89 -8.82
N THR A 45 -0.91 -6.95 -9.35
CA THR A 45 -0.03 -5.78 -9.49
C THR A 45 -0.61 -4.69 -10.41
N THR A 46 -1.33 -5.06 -11.47
CA THR A 46 -2.03 -4.09 -12.33
C THR A 46 -3.17 -3.41 -11.57
N PHE A 47 -3.99 -4.15 -10.82
CA PHE A 47 -5.07 -3.56 -10.04
C PHE A 47 -4.55 -2.65 -8.92
N ILE A 48 -3.42 -2.98 -8.30
CA ILE A 48 -2.76 -2.09 -7.32
C ILE A 48 -2.54 -0.70 -7.92
N THR A 49 -1.96 -0.63 -9.11
CA THR A 49 -1.65 0.66 -9.76
C THR A 49 -2.88 1.33 -10.37
N ALA A 50 -3.86 0.57 -10.87
CA ALA A 50 -5.11 1.12 -11.41
C ALA A 50 -6.00 1.75 -10.32
N ILE A 51 -6.07 1.12 -9.15
CA ILE A 51 -6.80 1.64 -7.98
C ILE A 51 -6.12 2.91 -7.49
N ALA A 52 -4.79 2.87 -7.30
CA ALA A 52 -4.03 4.05 -6.89
C ALA A 52 -4.14 5.21 -7.90
N PHE A 53 -4.10 4.92 -9.21
CA PHE A 53 -4.37 5.91 -10.25
C PHE A 53 -5.73 6.60 -10.05
N SER A 54 -6.78 5.80 -9.83
CA SER A 54 -8.14 6.30 -9.65
C SER A 54 -8.26 7.18 -8.41
N SER A 55 -7.62 6.78 -7.30
CA SER A 55 -7.60 7.55 -6.06
C SER A 55 -6.76 8.83 -6.17
N TYR A 56 -5.59 8.79 -6.82
CA TYR A 56 -4.79 10.00 -7.06
C TYR A 56 -5.52 11.00 -7.97
N PHE A 57 -6.21 10.53 -9.01
CA PHE A 57 -7.06 11.37 -9.86
C PHE A 57 -8.22 11.99 -9.06
N SER A 58 -8.86 11.18 -8.20
CA SER A 58 -9.91 11.64 -7.28
C SER A 58 -9.42 12.75 -6.35
N MET A 59 -8.23 12.61 -5.75
CA MET A 59 -7.62 13.66 -4.93
C MET A 59 -7.24 14.90 -5.75
N ALA A 60 -6.63 14.73 -6.93
CA ALA A 60 -6.19 15.82 -7.79
C ALA A 60 -7.35 16.71 -8.29
N THR A 61 -8.53 16.13 -8.45
CA THR A 61 -9.77 16.82 -8.85
C THR A 61 -10.59 17.36 -7.66
N GLY A 62 -10.12 17.13 -6.42
CA GLY A 62 -10.77 17.57 -5.19
C GLY A 62 -11.93 16.68 -4.71
N PHE A 63 -12.32 15.63 -5.43
CA PHE A 63 -13.34 14.68 -4.97
C PHE A 63 -12.86 13.90 -3.73
N GLY A 64 -11.58 13.53 -3.73
CA GLY A 64 -10.93 12.76 -2.67
C GLY A 64 -10.54 13.57 -1.43
N LEU A 65 -10.99 14.83 -1.32
CA LEU A 65 -10.63 15.77 -0.27
C LEU A 65 -11.89 16.26 0.47
N ILE A 66 -11.84 16.25 1.80
CA ILE A 66 -12.91 16.76 2.68
C ILE A 66 -12.31 17.60 3.79
N GLU A 67 -13.14 18.48 4.37
CA GLU A 67 -12.83 19.19 5.62
C GLU A 67 -13.39 18.39 6.80
N VAL A 68 -12.59 18.21 7.85
CA VAL A 68 -12.99 17.62 9.12
C VAL A 68 -12.76 18.64 10.22
N GLU A 69 -13.82 19.02 10.93
CA GLU A 69 -13.73 19.89 12.10
C GLU A 69 -13.33 19.05 13.33
N ALA A 70 -12.17 19.35 13.90
CA ALA A 70 -11.64 18.66 15.06
C ALA A 70 -11.16 19.68 16.10
N ALA A 71 -11.75 19.66 17.30
CA ALA A 71 -11.39 20.55 18.42
C ALA A 71 -11.27 22.06 18.06
N GLY A 72 -12.11 22.56 17.15
CA GLY A 72 -12.13 23.97 16.74
C GLY A 72 -11.14 24.32 15.62
N GLU A 73 -10.43 23.34 15.07
CA GLU A 73 -9.62 23.45 13.87
C GLU A 73 -10.29 22.73 12.70
N VAL A 74 -10.11 23.25 11.49
CA VAL A 74 -10.56 22.60 10.26
C VAL A 74 -9.36 21.93 9.60
N LEU A 75 -9.42 20.61 9.44
CA LEU A 75 -8.38 19.80 8.82
C LEU A 75 -8.81 19.37 7.42
N ASP A 76 -7.94 19.58 6.45
CA ASP A 76 -8.08 19.04 5.09
C ASP A 76 -7.61 17.58 5.07
N ILE A 77 -8.54 16.65 4.87
CA ILE A 77 -8.28 15.20 4.89
C ILE A 77 -8.50 14.59 3.51
N TYR A 78 -7.43 14.00 2.96
CA TYR A 78 -7.49 13.22 1.73
C TYR A 78 -8.03 11.81 1.99
N TRP A 79 -9.34 11.68 2.22
CA TRP A 79 -10.00 10.41 2.54
C TRP A 79 -9.78 9.32 1.47
N ALA A 80 -9.58 9.73 0.21
CA ALA A 80 -9.34 8.81 -0.91
C ALA A 80 -8.04 8.00 -0.76
N ARG A 81 -7.08 8.44 0.09
CA ARG A 81 -5.90 7.62 0.45
C ARG A 81 -6.29 6.34 1.15
N TYR A 82 -7.23 6.40 2.09
CA TYR A 82 -7.70 5.22 2.82
C TYR A 82 -8.52 4.30 1.93
N ALA A 83 -9.29 4.86 0.99
CA ALA A 83 -9.99 4.07 -0.01
C ALA A 83 -9.00 3.34 -0.94
N ASP A 84 -7.90 3.97 -1.37
CA ASP A 84 -6.80 3.30 -2.08
C ASP A 84 -6.21 2.17 -1.23
N TRP A 85 -5.68 2.52 -0.06
CA TRP A 85 -4.93 1.59 0.78
C TRP A 85 -5.78 0.39 1.18
N LEU A 86 -7.06 0.57 1.48
CA LEU A 86 -7.97 -0.54 1.85
C LEU A 86 -8.00 -1.68 0.83
N PHE A 87 -7.73 -1.40 -0.45
CA PHE A 87 -7.62 -2.44 -1.49
C PHE A 87 -6.18 -2.72 -1.89
N THR A 88 -5.31 -1.72 -1.97
CA THR A 88 -3.95 -1.93 -2.49
C THR A 88 -3.01 -2.57 -1.48
N THR A 89 -3.16 -2.31 -0.18
CA THR A 89 -2.32 -2.96 0.84
C THR A 89 -2.63 -4.46 0.98
N PRO A 90 -3.89 -4.94 0.97
CA PRO A 90 -4.15 -6.37 0.91
C PRO A 90 -3.65 -7.04 -0.37
N LEU A 91 -3.73 -6.37 -1.52
CA LEU A 91 -3.23 -6.90 -2.79
C LEU A 91 -1.70 -7.02 -2.79
N LEU A 92 -0.98 -6.05 -2.22
CA LEU A 92 0.48 -6.12 -2.05
C LEU A 92 0.90 -7.28 -1.14
N LEU A 93 0.14 -7.52 -0.07
CA LEU A 93 0.35 -8.66 0.82
C LEU A 93 0.03 -9.98 0.13
N LEU A 94 -1.00 -10.00 -0.73
CA LEU A 94 -1.35 -11.17 -1.53
C LEU A 94 -0.20 -11.54 -2.49
N ASP A 95 0.37 -10.57 -3.21
CA ASP A 95 1.55 -10.81 -4.07
C ASP A 95 2.72 -11.42 -3.28
N LEU A 96 3.05 -10.86 -2.11
CA LEU A 96 4.10 -11.41 -1.23
C LEU A 96 3.78 -12.81 -0.72
N ALA A 97 2.53 -13.05 -0.35
CA ALA A 97 2.08 -14.31 0.20
C ALA A 97 2.09 -15.42 -0.87
N LEU A 98 1.62 -15.12 -2.09
CA LEU A 98 1.69 -16.02 -3.23
C LEU A 98 3.15 -16.34 -3.58
N LEU A 99 4.02 -15.33 -3.62
CA LEU A 99 5.45 -15.53 -3.88
C LEU A 99 6.14 -16.40 -2.80
N ALA A 100 5.70 -16.29 -1.55
CA ALA A 100 6.21 -17.12 -0.45
C ALA A 100 5.62 -18.54 -0.43
N GLY A 101 4.56 -18.81 -1.21
CA GLY A 101 3.78 -20.04 -1.14
C GLY A 101 2.95 -20.17 0.15
N ALA A 102 2.41 -19.06 0.65
CA ALA A 102 1.66 -18.99 1.89
C ALA A 102 0.31 -19.73 1.83
N ASP A 103 -0.04 -20.40 2.94
CA ASP A 103 -1.35 -21.01 3.11
C ASP A 103 -2.47 -19.96 3.31
N ARG A 104 -3.72 -20.39 3.08
CA ARG A 104 -4.90 -19.53 3.16
C ARG A 104 -5.10 -18.87 4.53
N ASN A 105 -4.74 -19.52 5.63
CA ASN A 105 -4.93 -18.94 6.97
C ASN A 105 -3.92 -17.82 7.21
N THR A 106 -2.68 -18.01 6.75
CA THR A 106 -1.66 -16.97 6.78
C THR A 106 -2.08 -15.77 5.93
N ILE A 107 -2.57 -15.99 4.70
CA ILE A 107 -3.10 -14.94 3.82
C ILE A 107 -4.27 -14.19 4.48
N ALA A 108 -5.26 -14.92 4.99
CA ALA A 108 -6.44 -14.33 5.63
C ALA A 108 -6.07 -13.50 6.87
N THR A 109 -5.08 -13.97 7.64
CA THR A 109 -4.57 -13.25 8.81
C THR A 109 -3.92 -11.92 8.41
N LEU A 110 -3.05 -11.94 7.39
CA LEU A 110 -2.42 -10.72 6.88
C LEU A 110 -3.45 -9.71 6.37
N ILE A 111 -4.39 -10.16 5.53
CA ILE A 111 -5.45 -9.30 4.97
C ILE A 111 -6.35 -8.74 6.08
N GLY A 112 -6.71 -9.55 7.08
CA GLY A 112 -7.54 -9.12 8.20
C GLY A 112 -6.86 -8.06 9.08
N LEU A 113 -5.59 -8.26 9.41
CA LEU A 113 -4.78 -7.29 10.15
C LEU A 113 -4.62 -5.98 9.36
N ASP A 114 -4.39 -6.09 8.06
CA ASP A 114 -4.21 -4.96 7.17
C ASP A 114 -5.50 -4.12 7.03
N ALA A 115 -6.64 -4.76 6.79
CA ALA A 115 -7.93 -4.08 6.74
C ALA A 115 -8.24 -3.38 8.08
N ALA A 116 -7.96 -4.03 9.22
CA ALA A 116 -8.13 -3.43 10.53
C ALA A 116 -7.20 -2.21 10.73
N MET A 117 -5.94 -2.30 10.28
CA MET A 117 -4.99 -1.19 10.28
C MET A 117 -5.52 0.01 9.48
N ILE A 118 -5.99 -0.19 8.25
CA ILE A 118 -6.49 0.90 7.40
C ILE A 118 -7.79 1.50 7.94
N ILE A 119 -8.74 0.67 8.38
CA ILE A 119 -10.03 1.14 8.93
C ILE A 119 -9.80 1.97 10.20
N THR A 120 -8.93 1.51 11.10
CA THR A 120 -8.62 2.28 12.32
C THR A 120 -7.79 3.54 12.03
N GLY A 121 -6.94 3.51 11.00
CA GLY A 121 -6.27 4.71 10.50
C GLY A 121 -7.25 5.76 9.96
N LEU A 122 -8.24 5.32 9.18
CA LEU A 122 -9.32 6.20 8.69
C LEU A 122 -10.15 6.75 9.86
N ALA A 123 -10.48 5.93 10.85
CA ALA A 123 -11.16 6.39 12.06
C ALA A 123 -10.36 7.52 12.76
N GLY A 124 -9.03 7.38 12.86
CA GLY A 124 -8.17 8.44 13.38
C GLY A 124 -8.16 9.70 12.51
N ALA A 125 -8.18 9.56 11.18
CA ALA A 125 -8.24 10.69 10.24
C ALA A 125 -9.56 11.46 10.31
N LEU A 126 -10.66 10.80 10.66
CA LEU A 126 -12.00 11.37 10.74
C LEU A 126 -12.44 11.72 12.17
N ALA A 127 -11.66 11.37 13.19
CA ALA A 127 -11.99 11.63 14.59
C ALA A 127 -12.02 13.13 14.90
N THR A 128 -13.07 13.58 15.59
CA THR A 128 -13.40 15.01 15.79
C THR A 128 -13.21 15.50 17.22
N ALA A 129 -13.02 14.61 18.21
CA ALA A 129 -12.89 15.03 19.62
C ALA A 129 -11.52 15.67 19.94
N GLY A 130 -10.59 15.68 18.99
CA GLY A 130 -9.30 16.36 19.07
C GLY A 130 -8.09 15.43 19.04
N ALA A 131 -6.91 16.00 19.26
CA ALA A 131 -5.60 15.34 19.10
C ALA A 131 -5.51 13.98 19.80
N ALA A 132 -5.95 13.91 21.06
CA ALA A 132 -5.81 12.70 21.88
C ALA A 132 -6.57 11.50 21.29
N GLU A 133 -7.78 11.71 20.76
CA GLU A 133 -8.57 10.66 20.12
C GLU A 133 -7.91 10.21 18.81
N ARG A 134 -7.47 11.16 17.99
CA ARG A 134 -6.79 10.89 16.71
C ARG A 134 -5.51 10.08 16.90
N ILE A 135 -4.70 10.45 17.90
CA ILE A 135 -3.47 9.75 18.28
C ILE A 135 -3.77 8.36 18.87
N ALA A 136 -4.86 8.20 19.63
CA ALA A 136 -5.27 6.90 20.15
C ALA A 136 -5.61 5.92 19.00
N TRP A 137 -6.38 6.37 18.01
CA TRP A 137 -6.68 5.59 16.80
C TRP A 137 -5.43 5.27 15.98
N TRP A 138 -4.53 6.24 15.82
CA TRP A 138 -3.22 6.01 15.21
C TRP A 138 -2.41 4.94 15.95
N GLY A 139 -2.44 4.94 17.29
CA GLY A 139 -1.78 3.91 18.11
C GLY A 139 -2.38 2.53 17.92
N ILE A 140 -3.70 2.42 17.80
CA ILE A 140 -4.41 1.16 17.50
C ILE A 140 -4.03 0.66 16.09
N SER A 141 -4.09 1.53 15.07
CA SER A 141 -3.70 1.21 13.70
C SER A 141 -2.24 0.75 13.61
N THR A 142 -1.34 1.46 14.29
CA THR A 142 0.08 1.10 14.39
C THR A 142 0.28 -0.23 15.14
N GLY A 143 -0.57 -0.53 16.13
CA GLY A 143 -0.57 -1.84 16.80
C GLY A 143 -0.87 -2.98 15.83
N PHE A 144 -1.91 -2.85 15.00
CA PHE A 144 -2.20 -3.81 13.93
C PHE A 144 -1.03 -3.91 12.93
N PHE A 145 -0.44 -2.78 12.54
CA PHE A 145 0.73 -2.75 11.67
C PHE A 145 1.92 -3.53 12.25
N VAL A 146 2.25 -3.35 13.53
CA VAL A 146 3.37 -4.06 14.17
C VAL A 146 3.12 -5.57 14.19
N VAL A 147 1.89 -6.00 14.48
CA VAL A 147 1.53 -7.42 14.43
C VAL A 147 1.62 -7.96 13.00
N LEU A 148 1.14 -7.19 12.01
CA LEU A 148 1.27 -7.53 10.59
C LEU A 148 2.73 -7.70 10.18
N LEU A 149 3.61 -6.77 10.56
CA LEU A 149 5.06 -6.86 10.28
C LEU A 149 5.68 -8.11 10.90
N TYR A 150 5.25 -8.49 12.11
CA TYR A 150 5.69 -9.73 12.73
C TYR A 150 5.34 -10.94 11.85
N PHE A 151 4.11 -11.07 11.38
CA PHE A 151 3.71 -12.18 10.49
C PHE A 151 4.44 -12.14 9.14
N LEU A 152 4.64 -10.94 8.58
CA LEU A 152 5.35 -10.74 7.33
C LEU A 152 6.82 -11.20 7.42
N VAL A 153 7.51 -10.84 8.50
CA VAL A 153 8.92 -11.19 8.70
C VAL A 153 9.09 -12.64 9.15
N SER A 154 8.24 -13.12 10.07
CA SER A 154 8.36 -14.46 10.66
C SER A 154 7.71 -15.54 9.79
N ALA A 155 6.39 -15.54 9.66
CA ALA A 155 5.63 -16.58 8.98
C ALA A 155 5.99 -16.63 7.50
N LEU A 156 5.83 -15.52 6.77
CA LEU A 156 6.14 -15.52 5.33
C LEU A 156 7.64 -15.66 5.07
N GLY A 157 8.50 -15.07 5.91
CA GLY A 157 9.94 -15.26 5.80
C GLY A 157 10.36 -16.73 5.91
N THR A 158 9.72 -17.49 6.81
CA THR A 158 9.99 -18.92 6.98
C THR A 158 9.47 -19.74 5.80
N GLN A 159 8.32 -19.36 5.21
CA GLN A 159 7.79 -20.05 4.04
C GLN A 159 8.62 -19.76 2.78
N ALA A 160 8.97 -18.50 2.55
CA ALA A 160 9.83 -18.11 1.43
C ALA A 160 11.22 -18.76 1.48
N ALA A 161 11.77 -19.02 2.67
CA ALA A 161 13.05 -19.72 2.83
C ALA A 161 13.01 -21.19 2.36
N LYS A 162 11.82 -21.77 2.15
CA LYS A 162 11.64 -23.12 1.60
C LYS A 162 11.50 -23.12 0.08
N GLN A 163 11.33 -21.96 -0.54
CA GLN A 163 11.26 -21.79 -1.99
C GLN A 163 12.64 -21.89 -2.63
N SER A 164 12.71 -21.81 -3.96
CA SER A 164 13.99 -21.72 -4.66
C SER A 164 14.80 -20.49 -4.20
N GLY A 165 16.13 -20.54 -4.37
CA GLY A 165 17.01 -19.45 -3.94
C GLY A 165 16.66 -18.10 -4.57
N ASP A 166 16.24 -18.10 -5.85
CA ASP A 166 15.88 -16.89 -6.57
C ASP A 166 14.54 -16.31 -6.08
N VAL A 167 13.56 -17.17 -5.78
CA VAL A 167 12.26 -16.77 -5.19
C VAL A 167 12.48 -16.22 -3.79
N ALA A 168 13.23 -16.91 -2.93
CA ALA A 168 13.53 -16.46 -1.58
C ALA A 168 14.27 -15.10 -1.54
N SER A 169 15.19 -14.88 -2.50
CA SER A 169 15.92 -13.63 -2.67
C SER A 169 15.00 -12.47 -3.10
N THR A 170 14.14 -12.73 -4.10
CA THR A 170 13.16 -11.74 -4.58
C THR A 170 12.17 -11.39 -3.48
N PHE A 171 11.63 -12.40 -2.78
CA PHE A 171 10.77 -12.21 -1.62
C PHE A 171 11.45 -11.36 -0.54
N SER A 172 12.70 -11.66 -0.19
CA SER A 172 13.43 -10.91 0.84
C SER A 172 13.62 -9.44 0.45
N THR A 173 13.88 -9.17 -0.84
CA THR A 173 13.99 -7.81 -1.37
C THR A 173 12.67 -7.06 -1.24
N LEU A 174 11.57 -7.65 -1.72
CA LEU A 174 10.24 -7.06 -1.67
C LEU A 174 9.73 -6.87 -0.23
N ARG A 175 9.94 -7.87 0.64
CA ARG A 175 9.63 -7.80 2.07
C ARG A 175 10.36 -6.64 2.73
N ASN A 176 11.66 -6.51 2.51
CA ASN A 176 12.45 -5.43 3.12
C ASN A 176 12.01 -4.06 2.61
N LEU A 177 11.68 -3.96 1.31
CA LEU A 177 11.10 -2.76 0.73
C LEU A 177 9.79 -2.39 1.43
N VAL A 178 8.87 -3.35 1.59
CA VAL A 178 7.59 -3.15 2.30
C VAL A 178 7.82 -2.71 3.73
N VAL A 179 8.66 -3.41 4.50
CA VAL A 179 8.94 -3.06 5.91
C VAL A 179 9.43 -1.62 6.04
N VAL A 180 10.40 -1.22 5.21
CA VAL A 180 10.98 0.14 5.27
C VAL A 180 9.95 1.19 4.84
N LEU A 181 9.31 1.00 3.69
CA LEU A 181 8.36 1.98 3.16
C LEU A 181 7.11 2.10 4.04
N TRP A 182 6.52 0.98 4.46
CA TRP A 182 5.28 0.98 5.24
C TRP A 182 5.49 1.57 6.62
N THR A 183 6.67 1.40 7.22
CA THR A 183 7.01 2.06 8.50
C THR A 183 7.02 3.58 8.38
N ALA A 184 7.30 4.13 7.19
CA ALA A 184 7.27 5.57 6.97
C ALA A 184 5.85 6.15 6.99
N TYR A 185 4.80 5.40 6.61
CA TYR A 185 3.42 5.91 6.57
C TYR A 185 2.89 6.39 7.93
N PRO A 186 2.93 5.59 9.02
CA PRO A 186 2.47 6.07 10.32
C PRO A 186 3.36 7.20 10.86
N ILE A 187 4.63 7.28 10.45
CA ILE A 187 5.52 8.39 10.80
C ILE A 187 5.10 9.67 10.08
N VAL A 188 4.86 9.61 8.77
CA VAL A 188 4.38 10.77 7.99
C VAL A 188 3.05 11.25 8.53
N TRP A 189 2.12 10.34 8.82
CA TRP A 189 0.82 10.67 9.40
C TRP A 189 0.93 11.35 10.77
N ILE A 190 1.77 10.83 11.68
CA ILE A 190 1.87 11.40 13.04
C ILE A 190 2.55 12.76 13.05
N ILE A 191 3.53 13.02 12.18
CA ILE A 191 4.17 14.35 12.08
C ILE A 191 3.39 15.30 11.17
N GLY A 192 2.46 14.77 10.38
CA GLY A 192 1.63 15.46 9.41
C GLY A 192 0.50 16.27 10.04
N THR A 193 -0.39 16.71 9.16
CA THR A 193 -1.55 17.52 9.53
C THR A 193 -2.65 16.67 10.16
N GLU A 194 -2.78 15.39 9.79
CA GLU A 194 -3.86 14.56 10.30
C GLU A 194 -3.72 14.24 11.78
N SER A 195 -2.54 14.33 12.39
CA SER A 195 -2.39 14.12 13.82
C SER A 195 -2.75 15.34 14.68
N THR A 196 -2.99 16.50 14.06
CA THR A 196 -3.04 17.84 14.68
C THR A 196 -1.72 18.32 15.31
N LEU A 197 -0.62 17.56 15.20
CA LEU A 197 0.71 18.06 15.60
C LEU A 197 1.27 19.03 14.57
N GLY A 198 0.99 18.82 13.28
CA GLY A 198 1.29 19.78 12.21
C GLY A 198 2.77 20.12 12.06
N ILE A 199 3.67 19.20 12.40
CA ILE A 199 5.13 19.41 12.32
C ILE A 199 5.54 19.64 10.87
N VAL A 200 4.90 18.95 9.93
CA VAL A 200 5.04 19.18 8.49
C VAL A 200 3.72 19.66 7.89
N SER A 201 3.81 20.56 6.90
CA SER A 201 2.64 21.05 6.17
C SER A 201 2.02 19.97 5.28
N LEU A 202 0.72 20.10 4.97
CA LEU A 202 -0.01 19.21 4.07
C LEU A 202 0.64 19.09 2.67
N ASN A 203 1.35 20.14 2.20
CA ASN A 203 2.10 20.09 0.94
C ASN A 203 3.25 19.07 1.00
N VAL A 204 4.01 19.10 2.09
CA VAL A 204 5.15 18.19 2.32
C VAL A 204 4.64 16.77 2.55
N GLU A 205 3.61 16.63 3.38
CA GLU A 205 2.94 15.36 3.65
C GLU A 205 2.42 14.70 2.36
N THR A 206 1.74 15.48 1.50
CA THR A 206 1.26 15.02 0.19
C THR A 206 2.41 14.55 -0.71
N ALA A 207 3.56 15.25 -0.71
CA ALA A 207 4.74 14.83 -1.46
C ALA A 207 5.35 13.54 -0.90
N LEU A 208 5.44 13.40 0.42
CA LEU A 208 5.97 12.20 1.08
C LEU A 208 5.10 10.99 0.74
N PHE A 209 3.77 11.09 0.88
CA PHE A 209 2.88 10.00 0.49
C PHE A 209 2.96 9.68 -1.00
N ALA A 210 3.09 10.67 -1.89
CA ALA A 210 3.25 10.41 -3.33
C ALA A 210 4.53 9.60 -3.65
N VAL A 211 5.65 9.94 -3.01
CA VAL A 211 6.91 9.18 -3.17
C VAL A 211 6.76 7.77 -2.61
N LEU A 212 6.19 7.65 -1.40
CA LEU A 212 5.98 6.36 -0.75
C LEU A 212 5.05 5.45 -1.57
N ASP A 213 3.96 5.98 -2.10
CA ASP A 213 2.99 5.23 -2.90
C ASP A 213 3.63 4.77 -4.23
N LEU A 214 4.32 5.66 -4.95
CA LEU A 214 5.01 5.29 -6.20
C LEU A 214 6.07 4.19 -5.95
N ALA A 215 6.85 4.31 -4.88
CA ALA A 215 7.84 3.29 -4.53
C ALA A 215 7.18 1.96 -4.11
N ALA A 216 6.15 2.00 -3.27
CA ALA A 216 5.48 0.82 -2.73
C ALA A 216 4.57 0.10 -3.74
N LYS A 217 4.14 0.78 -4.81
CA LYS A 217 3.24 0.22 -5.83
C LYS A 217 3.96 -0.02 -7.15
N VAL A 218 4.47 1.04 -7.78
CA VAL A 218 5.17 0.94 -9.06
C VAL A 218 6.55 0.32 -8.86
N GLY A 219 7.34 0.81 -7.90
CA GLY A 219 8.66 0.26 -7.60
C GLY A 219 8.60 -1.22 -7.18
N PHE A 220 7.69 -1.57 -6.29
CA PHE A 220 7.40 -2.94 -5.89
C PHE A 220 7.02 -3.82 -7.09
N GLY A 221 6.02 -3.40 -7.88
CA GLY A 221 5.55 -4.17 -9.03
C GLY A 221 6.61 -4.40 -10.10
N PHE A 222 7.49 -3.40 -10.34
CA PHE A 222 8.63 -3.57 -11.24
C PHE A 222 9.62 -4.61 -10.73
N ILE A 223 9.93 -4.64 -9.42
CA ILE A 223 10.84 -5.64 -8.86
C ILE A 223 10.22 -7.04 -8.97
N LEU A 224 8.94 -7.18 -8.62
CA LEU A 224 8.22 -8.45 -8.66
C LEU A 224 8.12 -9.01 -10.09
N LEU A 225 7.64 -8.21 -11.04
CA LEU A 225 7.31 -8.67 -12.39
C LEU A 225 8.51 -8.71 -13.35
N ARG A 226 9.68 -8.22 -12.94
CA ARG A 226 10.88 -8.18 -13.80
C ARG A 226 11.42 -9.57 -14.15
N SER A 227 11.30 -10.55 -13.26
CA SER A 227 11.88 -11.88 -13.46
C SER A 227 10.80 -12.93 -13.65
N ARG A 228 10.42 -13.18 -14.91
CA ARG A 228 9.49 -14.26 -15.26
C ARG A 228 9.94 -15.62 -14.71
N ASN A 229 11.23 -15.94 -14.81
CA ASN A 229 11.77 -17.19 -14.28
C ASN A 229 11.54 -17.36 -12.78
N VAL A 230 11.54 -16.27 -12.00
CA VAL A 230 11.24 -16.32 -10.56
C VAL A 230 9.77 -16.65 -10.34
N LEU A 231 8.87 -16.01 -11.09
CA LEU A 231 7.45 -16.28 -11.01
C LEU A 231 7.16 -17.73 -11.43
N GLU A 232 7.71 -18.20 -12.55
CA GLU A 232 7.59 -19.59 -13.01
C GLU A 232 8.05 -20.62 -11.97
N GLN A 233 9.14 -20.32 -11.23
CA GLN A 233 9.61 -21.17 -10.15
C GLN A 233 8.64 -21.17 -8.96
N ALA A 234 8.12 -20.01 -8.58
CA ALA A 234 7.16 -19.89 -7.48
C ALA A 234 5.86 -20.64 -7.79
N THR A 235 5.33 -20.52 -9.01
CA THR A 235 4.12 -21.20 -9.47
C THR A 235 4.32 -22.71 -9.58
N SER A 236 5.43 -23.15 -10.17
CA SER A 236 5.78 -24.59 -10.26
C SER A 236 5.88 -25.26 -8.89
N SER A 237 6.44 -24.56 -7.89
CA SER A 237 6.52 -25.06 -6.51
C SER A 237 5.15 -25.18 -5.83
N ALA A 238 4.23 -24.25 -6.11
CA ALA A 238 2.86 -24.33 -5.60
C ALA A 238 2.10 -25.52 -6.20
N GLN A 239 2.18 -25.71 -7.51
CA GLN A 239 1.54 -26.84 -8.21
C GLN A 239 2.03 -28.21 -7.74
N ALA A 240 3.29 -28.31 -7.32
CA ALA A 240 3.87 -29.55 -6.83
C ALA A 240 3.43 -29.90 -5.39
N ALA A 241 2.85 -28.95 -4.66
CA ALA A 241 2.40 -29.12 -3.27
C ALA A 241 0.91 -29.49 -3.15
N ASP A 242 0.13 -29.30 -4.23
CA ASP A 242 -1.29 -29.69 -4.37
C ASP A 242 -1.45 -31.14 -4.86
#